data_AF-A0A843I5C9-F1
#
_entry.id   AF-A0A843I5C9-F1
#
_cell.length_a   1.000
_cell.length_b   1.000
_cell.length_c   1.000
_cell.angle_alpha   90.00
_cell.angle_beta   90.00
_cell.angle_gamma   90.00
#
_symmetry.space_group_name_H-M   'P 1'
#
loop_
_entity.id
_entity.type
_entity.pdbx_description
1 polymer ?
#
loop_
_entity_poly.entity_id
_entity_poly.type
_entity_poly.pdbx_seq_one_letter_code
_entity_poly.pdbx_strand_id
1 'polypeptide(L)'
;MRWAIEAREAYRRIAEAYEESRRRRRPLPAADFGALGRRALDVGAGRGAQPEYLEAEHPYVVHCDLVQEMLPKRCSDCLLCEATLLPFREGSFDVVYAVAVYHHLPRDALAAAIAEALR
;
A
#
# COMPACT_ATOMS: atom_id res chain seq x y z
N MET A 1 -5.20 -1.66 18.39
CA MET A 1 -3.79 -1.51 17.95
C MET A 1 -2.88 -2.73 18.17
N ARG A 2 -3.16 -3.69 19.08
CA ARG A 2 -2.28 -4.86 19.27
C ARG A 2 -2.02 -5.64 17.97
N TRP A 3 -3.06 -5.89 17.18
CA TRP A 3 -2.97 -6.56 15.88
C TRP A 3 -2.01 -5.87 14.90
N ALA A 4 -1.98 -4.54 14.88
CA ALA A 4 -1.12 -3.77 13.98
C ALA A 4 0.35 -3.92 14.38
N ILE A 5 0.65 -3.98 15.69
CA ILE A 5 2.00 -4.26 16.19
C ILE A 5 2.44 -5.66 15.78
N GLU A 6 1.58 -6.68 15.95
CA GLU A 6 1.86 -8.07 15.57
C GLU A 6 2.08 -8.21 14.06
N ALA A 7 1.24 -7.58 13.23
CA ALA A 7 1.39 -7.55 11.79
C ALA A 7 2.71 -6.89 11.38
N ARG A 8 3.04 -5.73 11.98
CA ARG A 8 4.30 -5.02 11.74
C ARG A 8 5.51 -5.89 12.04
N GLU A 9 5.50 -6.59 13.17
CA GLU A 9 6.60 -7.49 13.55
C GLU A 9 6.72 -8.68 12.61
N ALA A 10 5.61 -9.26 12.18
CA ALA A 10 5.61 -10.36 11.22
C ALA A 10 6.23 -9.93 9.87
N TYR A 11 5.82 -8.79 9.33
CA TYR A 11 6.33 -8.28 8.07
C TYR A 11 7.78 -7.81 8.16
N ARG A 12 8.19 -7.18 9.27
CA ARG A 12 9.59 -6.83 9.51
C ARG A 12 10.52 -8.06 9.43
N ARG A 13 10.09 -9.21 9.96
CA ARG A 13 10.89 -10.45 9.92
C ARG A 13 11.05 -11.04 8.52
N ILE A 14 10.15 -10.74 7.59
CA ILE A 14 10.14 -11.35 6.25
C ILE A 14 10.46 -10.37 5.12
N ALA A 15 10.75 -9.10 5.43
CA ALA A 15 10.89 -8.04 4.44
C ALA A 15 11.86 -8.37 3.29
N GLU A 16 13.04 -8.92 3.60
CA GLU A 16 14.04 -9.28 2.60
C GLU A 16 13.57 -10.45 1.72
N ALA A 17 13.08 -11.53 2.35
CA ALA A 17 12.54 -12.68 1.63
C ALA A 17 11.30 -12.31 0.80
N TYR A 18 10.50 -11.37 1.29
CA TYR A 18 9.33 -10.84 0.58
C TYR A 18 9.76 -10.15 -0.71
N GLU A 19 10.75 -9.24 -0.66
CA GLU A 19 11.27 -8.56 -1.84
C GLU A 19 11.68 -9.55 -2.92
N GLU A 20 12.54 -10.52 -2.59
CA GLU A 20 13.01 -11.52 -3.56
C GLU A 20 11.83 -12.32 -4.15
N SER A 21 10.87 -12.73 -3.31
CA SER A 21 9.72 -13.53 -3.74
C SER A 21 8.72 -12.77 -4.62
N ARG A 22 8.69 -11.43 -4.54
CA ARG A 22 7.71 -10.56 -5.22
C ARG A 22 8.30 -9.73 -6.34
N ARG A 23 9.61 -9.47 -6.34
CA ARG A 23 10.30 -8.66 -7.36
C ARG A 23 10.23 -9.29 -8.75
N ARG A 24 10.24 -10.63 -8.85
CA ARG A 24 10.14 -11.36 -10.12
C ARG A 24 8.70 -11.75 -10.49
N ARG A 25 7.72 -11.44 -9.64
CA ARG A 25 6.33 -11.75 -9.95
C ARG A 25 5.76 -10.66 -10.83
N ARG A 26 4.94 -11.06 -11.80
CA ARG A 26 4.14 -10.12 -12.56
C ARG A 26 3.24 -9.34 -11.59
N PRO A 27 3.25 -7.99 -11.63
CA PRO A 27 2.34 -7.18 -10.81
C PRO A 27 0.89 -7.51 -11.16
N LEU A 28 -0.02 -7.26 -10.22
CA LEU A 28 -1.44 -7.31 -10.54
C LEU A 28 -1.78 -6.10 -11.42
N PRO A 29 -2.49 -6.30 -12.55
CA PRO A 29 -2.84 -5.23 -13.48
C PRO A 29 -3.99 -4.36 -12.94
N ALA A 30 -3.90 -3.93 -11.68
CA ALA A 30 -4.97 -3.25 -10.97
C ALA A 30 -5.35 -1.90 -11.59
N ALA A 31 -4.39 -1.21 -12.23
CA ALA A 31 -4.64 0.05 -12.92
C ALA A 31 -5.24 -0.15 -14.32
N ASP A 32 -5.06 -1.33 -14.94
CA ASP A 32 -5.56 -1.63 -16.29
C ASP A 32 -7.10 -1.71 -16.36
N PHE A 33 -7.79 -1.76 -15.22
CA PHE A 33 -9.26 -1.92 -15.16
C PHE A 33 -10.03 -0.63 -15.49
N GLY A 34 -9.37 0.52 -15.62
CA GLY A 34 -10.02 1.76 -16.04
C GLY A 34 -9.12 2.99 -15.99
N ALA A 35 -9.64 4.13 -16.45
CA ALA A 35 -8.96 5.41 -16.30
C ALA A 35 -9.18 5.96 -14.88
N LEU A 36 -8.24 5.68 -13.97
CA LEU A 36 -8.38 5.91 -12.53
C LEU A 36 -7.79 7.24 -12.02
N GLY A 37 -7.46 8.17 -12.93
CA GLY A 37 -6.96 9.50 -12.59
C GLY A 37 -5.44 9.59 -12.45
N ARG A 38 -4.95 10.73 -11.95
CA ARG A 38 -3.52 11.08 -11.94
C ARG A 38 -2.84 10.86 -10.59
N ARG A 39 -3.60 10.93 -9.50
CA ARG A 39 -3.12 10.86 -8.12
C ARG A 39 -3.54 9.54 -7.50
N ALA A 40 -2.58 8.69 -7.17
CA ALA A 40 -2.84 7.38 -6.58
C ALA A 40 -2.21 7.26 -5.19
N LEU A 41 -2.91 6.58 -4.30
CA LEU A 41 -2.37 6.09 -3.04
C LEU A 41 -2.24 4.56 -3.12
N ASP A 42 -1.07 4.04 -2.77
CA ASP A 42 -0.80 2.60 -2.66
C ASP A 42 -0.64 2.22 -1.18
N VAL A 43 -1.71 1.70 -0.59
CA VAL A 43 -1.74 1.27 0.82
C VAL A 43 -1.17 -0.14 0.92
N GLY A 44 -0.29 -0.37 1.89
CA GLY A 44 0.45 -1.63 2.05
C GLY A 44 1.33 -1.94 0.85
N ALA A 45 2.00 -0.91 0.33
CA ALA A 45 2.73 -0.93 -0.93
C ALA A 45 3.74 -2.08 -1.03
N GLY A 46 4.39 -2.41 0.09
CA GLY A 46 5.52 -3.33 0.09
C GLY A 46 6.65 -2.89 -0.86
N ARG A 47 7.59 -3.80 -1.09
CA ARG A 47 8.80 -3.57 -1.90
C ARG A 47 8.95 -4.52 -3.08
N GLY A 48 7.83 -5.03 -3.60
CA GLY A 48 7.77 -5.93 -4.75
C GLY A 48 7.77 -5.19 -6.09
N ALA A 49 7.21 -5.82 -7.13
CA ALA A 49 7.05 -5.20 -8.45
C ALA A 49 5.81 -4.27 -8.58
N GLN A 50 4.88 -4.32 -7.63
CA GLN A 50 3.63 -3.55 -7.70
C GLN A 50 3.85 -2.02 -7.68
N PRO A 51 4.73 -1.46 -6.83
CA PRO A 51 4.97 -0.01 -6.81
C PRO A 51 5.42 0.55 -8.16
N GLU A 52 6.42 -0.08 -8.79
CA GLU A 52 6.96 0.33 -10.09
C GLU A 52 5.88 0.28 -11.20
N TYR A 53 4.95 -0.67 -11.13
CA TYR A 53 3.81 -0.73 -12.04
C TYR A 53 2.83 0.43 -11.83
N LEU A 54 2.49 0.78 -10.58
CA LEU A 54 1.60 1.90 -10.31
C LEU A 54 2.21 3.27 -10.70
N GLU A 55 3.52 3.43 -10.51
CA GLU A 55 4.26 4.64 -10.95
C GLU A 55 4.31 4.79 -12.47
N ALA A 56 4.26 3.68 -13.23
CA ALA A 56 4.17 3.73 -14.68
C ALA A 56 2.78 4.20 -15.17
N GLU A 57 1.74 3.94 -14.39
CA GLU A 57 0.34 4.22 -14.75
C GLU A 57 -0.15 5.58 -14.24
N HIS A 58 0.37 6.04 -13.10
CA HIS A 58 -0.02 7.30 -12.48
C HIS A 58 1.17 8.24 -12.29
N PRO A 59 1.07 9.52 -12.72
CA PRO A 59 2.16 10.48 -12.58
C PRO A 59 2.42 10.92 -11.13
N TYR A 60 1.48 10.70 -10.20
CA TYR A 60 1.64 11.02 -8.79
C TYR A 60 1.19 9.83 -7.95
N VAL A 61 2.15 9.09 -7.39
CA VAL A 61 1.87 7.96 -6.50
C VAL A 61 2.48 8.24 -5.14
N VAL A 62 1.70 8.05 -4.08
CA VAL A 62 2.21 7.95 -2.72
C VAL A 62 2.12 6.50 -2.28
N HIS A 63 3.25 5.91 -1.90
CA HIS A 63 3.29 4.56 -1.34
C HIS A 63 3.29 4.64 0.18
N CYS A 64 2.46 3.83 0.84
CA CYS A 64 2.49 3.78 2.29
C CYS A 64 2.38 2.36 2.82
N ASP A 65 3.10 2.10 3.91
CA ASP A 65 3.18 0.79 4.54
C ASP A 65 3.35 0.97 6.06
N LEU A 66 2.91 -0.02 6.84
CA LEU A 66 3.04 -0.04 8.29
C LEU A 66 4.48 -0.36 8.74
N VAL A 67 5.29 -0.91 7.84
CA VAL A 67 6.65 -1.36 8.10
C VAL A 67 7.63 -0.58 7.23
N GLN A 68 8.55 0.13 7.85
CA GLN A 68 9.58 0.90 7.14
C GLN A 68 10.41 0.00 6.23
N GLU A 69 10.74 -1.19 6.72
CA GLU A 69 11.41 -2.24 5.99
C GLU A 69 10.52 -2.89 4.93
N MET A 70 9.31 -2.42 4.66
CA MET A 70 8.52 -2.81 3.50
C MET A 70 8.39 -1.69 2.47
N LEU A 71 8.70 -0.43 2.80
CA LEU A 71 8.61 0.68 1.84
C LEU A 71 9.54 0.46 0.63
N PRO A 72 9.06 0.76 -0.59
CA PRO A 72 9.84 0.57 -1.80
C PRO A 72 11.08 1.48 -1.80
N LYS A 73 12.23 0.96 -2.24
CA LYS A 73 13.54 1.64 -2.12
C LYS A 73 13.77 2.74 -3.16
N ARG A 74 13.03 2.70 -4.28
CA ARG A 74 13.27 3.53 -5.47
C ARG A 74 12.19 4.58 -5.72
N CYS A 75 11.15 4.62 -4.88
CA CYS A 75 10.02 5.52 -5.04
C CYS A 75 10.28 6.85 -4.35
N SER A 76 9.80 7.94 -4.95
CA SER A 76 10.04 9.30 -4.44
C SER A 76 9.20 9.64 -3.21
N ASP A 77 7.94 9.18 -3.16
CA ASP A 77 6.99 9.58 -2.14
C ASP A 77 6.50 8.36 -1.36
N CYS A 78 7.20 8.11 -0.24
CA CYS A 78 6.89 7.01 0.67
C CYS A 78 6.54 7.55 2.06
N LEU A 79 5.57 6.91 2.72
CA LEU A 79 5.17 7.26 4.07
C LEU A 79 4.96 6.02 4.93
N LEU A 80 5.44 6.07 6.18
CA LEU A 80 5.06 5.08 7.19
C LEU A 80 3.65 5.39 7.69
N CYS A 81 2.68 4.53 7.39
CA CYS A 81 1.26 4.77 7.68
C CYS A 81 0.61 3.51 8.24
N GLU A 82 -0.48 3.65 9.00
CA GLU A 82 -1.38 2.55 9.31
C GLU A 82 -2.68 2.77 8.52
N ALA A 83 -3.23 1.72 7.91
CA ALA A 83 -4.33 1.83 6.96
C ALA A 83 -5.63 2.38 7.57
N THR A 84 -5.81 2.31 8.90
CA THR A 84 -6.96 2.91 9.61
C THR A 84 -6.75 4.36 10.02
N LEU A 85 -5.58 4.95 9.73
CA LEU A 85 -5.22 6.33 10.09
C LEU A 85 -4.40 6.97 8.97
N LEU A 86 -5.00 7.13 7.79
CA LEU A 86 -4.34 7.72 6.64
C LEU A 86 -4.19 9.24 6.85
N PRO A 87 -2.97 9.81 6.80
CA PRO A 87 -2.74 11.21 7.14
C PRO A 87 -2.97 12.16 5.94
N PHE A 88 -4.03 11.92 5.19
CA PHE A 88 -4.38 12.68 3.99
C PHE A 88 -5.75 13.33 4.15
N ARG A 89 -5.94 14.47 3.48
CA ARG A 89 -7.24 15.15 3.44
C ARG A 89 -8.16 14.40 2.47
N GLU A 90 -9.46 14.55 2.67
CA GLU A 90 -10.48 14.11 1.70
C GLU A 90 -10.17 14.66 0.28
N GLY A 91 -10.34 13.82 -0.74
CA GLY A 91 -10.09 14.14 -2.14
C GLY A 91 -8.61 14.32 -2.53
N SER A 92 -7.67 13.88 -1.67
CA SER A 92 -6.22 13.97 -1.97
C SER A 92 -5.81 13.08 -3.15
N PHE A 93 -6.51 11.95 -3.35
CA PHE A 93 -6.21 10.97 -4.40
C PHE A 93 -7.44 10.73 -5.28
N ASP A 94 -7.19 10.41 -6.54
CA ASP A 94 -8.23 10.01 -7.50
C ASP A 94 -8.54 8.50 -7.37
N VAL A 95 -7.55 7.72 -6.92
CA VAL A 95 -7.66 6.27 -6.69
C VAL A 95 -6.82 5.82 -5.50
N VAL A 96 -7.32 4.83 -4.77
CA VAL A 96 -6.59 4.14 -3.70
C VAL A 96 -6.49 2.65 -4.02
N TYR A 97 -5.27 2.14 -4.07
CA TYR A 97 -4.96 0.72 -4.20
C TYR A 97 -4.68 0.10 -2.83
N ALA A 98 -5.16 -1.12 -2.64
CA ALA A 98 -4.91 -1.94 -1.44
C ALA A 98 -4.66 -3.39 -1.86
N VAL A 99 -3.58 -3.62 -2.60
CA VAL A 99 -3.29 -4.92 -3.22
C VAL A 99 -2.89 -5.94 -2.15
N ALA A 100 -3.78 -6.89 -1.88
CA ALA A 100 -3.55 -7.95 -0.89
C ALA A 100 -3.23 -7.38 0.51
N VAL A 101 -3.98 -6.36 0.95
CA VAL A 101 -3.78 -5.72 2.27
C VAL A 101 -4.90 -6.02 3.25
N TYR A 102 -6.14 -5.76 2.86
CA TYR A 102 -7.29 -5.79 3.76
C TYR A 102 -7.59 -7.13 4.42
N HIS A 103 -7.11 -8.24 3.84
CA HIS A 103 -7.25 -9.56 4.44
C HIS A 103 -6.33 -9.79 5.65
N HIS A 104 -5.39 -8.89 5.94
CA HIS A 104 -4.57 -8.89 7.15
C HIS A 104 -5.23 -8.14 8.32
N LEU A 105 -6.30 -7.39 8.07
CA LEU A 105 -6.95 -6.58 9.09
C LEU A 105 -8.02 -7.42 9.81
N PRO A 106 -8.17 -7.25 11.13
CA PRO A 106 -9.34 -7.78 11.82
C PRO A 106 -10.61 -7.04 11.33
N ARG A 107 -11.77 -7.67 11.51
CA ARG A 107 -13.05 -7.20 10.94
C ARG A 107 -13.43 -5.78 11.37
N ASP A 108 -13.12 -5.40 12.61
CA ASP A 108 -13.36 -4.05 13.15
C ASP A 108 -12.44 -2.99 12.52
N ALA A 109 -11.16 -3.32 12.29
CA ALA A 109 -10.22 -2.43 11.62
C ALA A 109 -10.49 -2.29 10.12
N LEU A 110 -11.00 -3.34 9.47
CA LEU A 110 -11.29 -3.31 8.03
C LEU A 110 -12.25 -2.18 7.66
N ALA A 111 -13.32 -2.00 8.43
CA ALA A 111 -14.30 -0.94 8.17
C ALA A 111 -13.67 0.46 8.27
N ALA A 112 -12.81 0.68 9.28
CA ALA A 112 -12.10 1.94 9.44
C ALA A 112 -11.10 2.19 8.29
N ALA A 113 -10.36 1.17 7.85
CA ALA A 113 -9.40 1.31 6.75
C ALA A 113 -10.07 1.60 5.41
N ILE A 114 -11.23 0.98 5.14
CA ILE A 114 -12.04 1.31 3.95
C ILE A 114 -12.57 2.74 4.06
N ALA A 115 -13.06 3.15 5.23
CA ALA A 115 -13.54 4.51 5.43
C ALA A 115 -12.45 5.55 5.17
N GLU A 116 -11.23 5.34 5.69
CA GLU A 116 -10.08 6.23 5.43
C GLU A 116 -9.71 6.29 3.95
N ALA A 117 -9.74 5.16 3.24
CA ALA A 117 -9.43 5.08 1.80
C ALA A 117 -10.49 5.74 0.91
N LEU A 118 -11.72 5.93 1.40
CA LEU A 118 -12.82 6.55 0.68
C LEU A 118 -12.98 8.05 0.96
N ARG A 119 -12.16 8.64 1.85
CA ARG A 119 -12.08 10.10 2.03
C ARG A 119 -11.22 10.68 0.91
#